data_AF-A0A6V7IWG5-F1
#
_entry.id   AF-A0A6V7IWG5-F1
#
_cell.length_a   1.000
_cell.length_b   1.000
_cell.length_c   1.000
_cell.angle_alpha   90.00
_cell.angle_beta   90.00
_cell.angle_gamma   90.00
#
_symmetry.space_group_name_H-M   'P 1'
#
loop_
_entity.id
_entity.type
_entity.pdbx_description
1 polymer ?
#
loop_
_entity_poly.entity_id
_entity_poly.type
_entity_poly.pdbx_seq_one_letter_code
_entity_poly.pdbx_strand_id
1 'polypeptide(L)' 'MTQRLYKTSGNVLGLDIISLDIQRGRDHGLPGYNHYRKYCGLPFAKKFDDFLDYIPQE' A
#
# COMPACT_ATOMS: atom_id res chain seq x y z
N MET A 1 -11.98 -5.50 5.22
CA MET A 1 -12.23 -4.08 5.58
C MET A 1 -12.40 -3.19 4.33
N THR A 2 -12.52 -3.79 3.15
CA THR A 2 -12.70 -3.08 1.88
C THR A 2 -14.17 -2.65 1.72
N GLN A 3 -14.43 -1.52 1.07
CA GLN A 3 -15.76 -1.01 0.68
C GLN A 3 -16.79 -0.74 1.80
N ARG A 4 -16.34 -0.53 3.05
CA ARG A 4 -17.25 -0.24 4.19
C ARG A 4 -17.08 1.16 4.76
N LEU A 5 -16.10 1.93 4.29
CA LEU A 5 -15.84 3.26 4.82
C LEU A 5 -16.94 4.24 4.39
N TYR A 6 -17.51 5.00 5.32
CA TYR A 6 -18.60 5.97 5.08
C TYR A 6 -19.82 5.41 4.31
N LYS A 7 -20.17 4.14 4.52
CA LYS A 7 -21.37 3.53 3.92
C LYS A 7 -22.64 4.16 4.50
N THR A 8 -23.48 4.75 3.66
CA THR A 8 -24.80 5.31 4.01
C THR A 8 -25.93 4.36 3.63
N SER A 9 -27.09 4.46 4.28
CA SER A 9 -28.27 3.61 4.03
C SER A 9 -28.78 3.60 2.58
N GLY A 10 -28.55 4.68 1.82
CA GLY A 10 -28.91 4.76 0.39
C GLY A 10 -27.87 4.22 -0.59
N ASN A 11 -26.69 3.81 -0.13
CA ASN A 11 -25.60 3.36 -1.00
C ASN A 11 -25.11 1.96 -0.57
N VAL A 12 -25.18 1.00 -1.50
CA VAL A 12 -24.91 -0.42 -1.18
C VAL A 12 -23.43 -0.65 -0.86
N LEU A 13 -22.54 0.18 -1.42
CA LEU A 13 -21.09 0.14 -1.23
C LEU A 13 -20.60 1.44 -0.57
N GLY A 14 -19.69 1.29 0.40
CA GLY A 14 -18.90 2.39 0.93
C GLY A 14 -17.57 2.54 0.19
N LEU A 15 -16.78 3.52 0.60
CA LEU A 15 -15.43 3.72 0.09
C LEU A 15 -14.48 2.59 0.54
N ASP A 16 -13.44 2.39 -0.26
CA ASP A 16 -12.36 1.47 0.04
C ASP A 16 -11.17 2.20 0.67
N ILE A 17 -10.94 1.97 1.96
CA ILE A 17 -9.92 2.70 2.73
C ILE A 17 -8.51 2.47 2.17
N ILE A 18 -8.18 1.25 1.75
CA ILE A 18 -6.86 0.90 1.23
C ILE A 18 -6.60 1.63 -0.10
N SER A 19 -7.61 1.68 -0.98
CA SER A 19 -7.53 2.40 -2.24
C SER A 19 -7.39 3.90 -2.03
N LEU A 20 -8.05 4.47 -1.01
CA LEU A 20 -7.90 5.88 -0.64
C LEU A 20 -6.49 6.19 -0.15
N ASP A 21 -5.89 5.32 0.66
CA ASP A 21 -4.53 5.52 1.16
C ASP A 21 -3.49 5.45 0.03
N ILE A 22 -3.67 4.54 -0.94
CA ILE A 22 -2.85 4.49 -2.16
C ILE A 22 -2.99 5.79 -2.96
N GLN A 23 -4.22 6.28 -3.14
CA GLN A 23 -4.47 7.53 -3.88
C GLN A 23 -3.86 8.74 -3.14
N ARG A 24 -4.04 8.83 -1.82
CA ARG A 24 -3.47 9.91 -1.01
C ARG A 24 -1.94 9.90 -1.07
N GLY A 25 -1.32 8.72 -1.06
CA GLY A 25 0.13 8.60 -1.23
C GLY A 25 0.62 9.15 -2.58
N ARG A 26 -0.15 8.93 -3.67
CA ARG A 26 0.17 9.49 -4.99
C ARG A 26 -0.01 11.01 -5.04
N ASP A 27 -1.11 11.51 -4.47
CA ASP A 27 -1.41 12.95 -4.40
C ASP A 27 -0.34 13.71 -3.61
N HIS A 28 0.15 13.11 -2.52
CA HIS A 28 1.23 13.68 -1.70
C HIS A 28 2.64 13.41 -2.25
N GLY A 29 2.78 12.72 -3.38
CA GLY A 29 4.08 12.44 -3.99
C GLY A 29 5.00 11.53 -3.16
N LEU A 30 4.43 10.60 -2.39
CA LEU A 30 5.23 9.68 -1.58
C LEU A 30 6.12 8.80 -2.50
N PRO A 31 7.41 8.63 -2.17
CA PRO A 31 8.29 7.71 -2.88
C PRO A 31 7.78 6.27 -2.90
N GLY A 32 8.18 5.50 -3.91
CA GLY A 32 7.86 4.07 -3.98
C GLY A 32 8.58 3.26 -2.89
N TYR A 33 8.09 2.04 -2.63
CA TYR A 33 8.60 1.17 -1.56
C TYR A 33 10.13 0.94 -1.61
N ASN A 34 10.71 0.78 -2.80
CA ASN A 34 12.16 0.60 -2.95
C ASN A 34 12.99 1.81 -2.46
N HIS A 35 12.45 3.02 -2.54
CA HIS A 35 13.11 4.21 -1.97
C HIS A 35 13.20 4.08 -0.45
N TYR A 36 12.09 3.70 0.20
CA TYR A 36 12.04 3.48 1.63
C TYR A 36 12.89 2.28 2.07
N ARG A 37 12.95 1.19 1.29
CA ARG A 37 13.88 0.08 1.53
C ARG A 37 15.31 0.59 1.64
N LYS A 38 15.79 1.32 0.63
CA LYS A 38 17.14 1.90 0.64
C LYS A 38 17.33 2.88 1.80
N TYR A 39 16.35 3.74 2.06
CA TYR A 39 16.38 4.70 3.18
C TYR A 39 16.56 3.99 4.54
N CYS A 40 15.91 2.83 4.71
CA CYS A 40 16.00 2.00 5.92
C CYS A 40 17.20 1.03 5.91
N GLY A 41 18.14 1.13 4.96
CA GLY A 41 19.32 0.27 4.89
C GLY A 41 19.09 -1.11 4.26
N LEU A 42 17.92 -1.35 3.67
CA LEU A 42 17.59 -2.58 2.95
C LEU A 42 18.03 -2.52 1.48
N PRO A 43 18.34 -3.67 0.86
CA PRO A 43 18.70 -3.70 -0.56
C PRO A 43 17.51 -3.34 -1.46
N PHE A 44 17.82 -2.70 -2.59
CA PHE A 44 16.84 -2.39 -3.63
C PHE A 44 16.38 -3.69 -4.30
N ALA A 45 15.07 -3.95 -4.30
CA ALA A 45 14.50 -5.14 -4.90
C ALA A 45 14.27 -4.97 -6.41
N LYS A 46 14.66 -5.96 -7.20
CA LYS A 46 14.46 -6.02 -8.66
C LYS A 46 13.53 -7.16 -9.08
N LYS A 47 13.35 -8.16 -8.23
CA LYS A 47 12.43 -9.29 -8.39
C LYS A 47 11.75 -9.61 -7.06
N PHE A 48 10.66 -10.39 -7.10
CA PHE A 48 9.87 -10.71 -5.90
C PHE A 48 10.68 -11.42 -4.81
N ASP A 49 11.57 -12.34 -5.19
CA ASP A 49 12.43 -13.07 -4.25
C ASP A 49 13.32 -12.15 -3.41
N ASP A 50 13.65 -10.95 -3.91
CA ASP A 50 14.47 -9.98 -3.18
C ASP A 50 13.74 -9.40 -1.94
N PHE A 51 12.44 -9.67 -1.78
CA PHE A 51 11.65 -9.28 -0.61
C PHE A 51 11.57 -10.36 0.48
N LEU A 52 12.05 -11.58 0.22
CA LEU A 52 11.97 -12.70 1.18
C LEU A 52 12.80 -12.46 2.45
N ASP A 53 13.63 -11.41 2.46
CA ASP A 53 14.36 -10.94 3.63
C ASP A 53 13.43 -10.39 4.74
N TYR A 54 12.29 -9.79 4.37
CA TYR A 54 11.33 -9.18 5.31
C TYR A 54 9.86 -9.51 5.03
N ILE A 55 9.56 -10.12 3.88
CA ILE A 55 8.22 -10.57 3.48
C ILE A 55 8.35 -12.05 3.08
N PRO A 56 8.46 -12.97 4.07
CA PRO A 56 8.59 -14.39 3.79
C PRO A 56 7.32 -14.95 3.15
N GLN A 57 7.48 -16.01 2.36
CA GLN A 57 6.35 -16.76 1.83
C GLN A 57 5.71 -17.60 2.95
N GLU A 58 4.38 -17.58 3.02
CA GLU A 58 3.58 -18.38 3.96
C GLU A 58 3.70 -19.88 3.71
#